data_AF-A0A7C1LUB3-F1
#
_entry.id   AF-A0A7C1LUB3-F1
#
_cell.length_a   1.000
_cell.length_b   1.000
_cell.length_c   1.000
_cell.angle_alpha   90.00
_cell.angle_beta   90.00
_cell.angle_gamma   90.00
#
_symmetry.space_group_name_H-M   'P 1'
#
loop_
_entity.id
_entity.type
_entity.pdbx_description
1 polymer ?
#
loop_
_entity_poly.entity_id
_entity_poly.type
_entity_poly.pdbx_seq_one_letter_code
_entity_poly.pdbx_strand_id
1 'polypeptide(L)'
;NPDYNIFKLHEKYGSEITFVGNVSPQDLSDKEPSIIRAYTKKLIKKVAPGGGFILSSGHSINPSVRLNNFLAMRETLERFGNYPIAI
;
A
#
# COMPACT_ATOMS: atom_id res chain seq x y z
N ASN A 1 -9.66 2.25 -13.84
CA ASN A 1 -9.04 2.86 -15.03
C ASN A 1 -7.54 2.47 -15.01
N PRO A 2 -7.03 1.81 -16.06
CA PRO A 2 -5.66 1.29 -16.10
C PRO A 2 -4.56 2.37 -16.10
N ASP A 3 -4.91 3.62 -16.42
CA ASP A 3 -3.99 4.75 -16.45
C ASP A 3 -3.59 5.20 -15.04
N TYR A 4 -4.43 4.93 -14.02
CA TYR A 4 -4.17 5.25 -12.61
C TYR A 4 -3.51 4.10 -11.86
N ASN A 5 -2.47 3.51 -12.44
CA ASN A 5 -1.66 2.50 -11.77
C ASN A 5 -0.55 3.17 -10.96
N ILE A 6 -0.60 3.05 -9.62
CA ILE A 6 0.38 3.67 -8.71
C ILE A 6 1.84 3.32 -9.05
N PHE A 7 2.12 2.11 -9.52
CA PHE A 7 3.49 1.72 -9.86
C PHE A 7 4.00 2.49 -11.09
N LYS A 8 3.17 2.60 -12.14
CA LYS A 8 3.50 3.37 -13.34
C LYS A 8 3.61 4.87 -13.05
N LEU A 9 2.74 5.38 -12.20
CA LEU A 9 2.77 6.80 -11.80
C LEU A 9 4.02 7.11 -10.95
N HIS A 10 4.39 6.22 -10.03
CA HIS A 10 5.62 6.36 -9.25
C HIS A 10 6.87 6.29 -10.14
N GLU A 11 6.92 5.40 -11.13
CA GLU A 11 8.02 5.38 -12.12
C GLU A 11 8.17 6.71 -12.86
N LYS A 12 7.06 7.41 -13.12
CA LYS A 12 7.07 8.67 -13.87
C LYS A 12 7.31 9.91 -12.99
N TYR A 13 6.80 9.91 -11.76
CA TYR A 13 6.71 11.13 -10.93
C TYR A 13 7.25 10.95 -9.50
N GLY A 14 7.78 9.78 -9.13
CA GLY A 14 8.20 9.45 -7.76
C GLY A 14 9.28 10.36 -7.18
N SER A 15 10.07 11.02 -8.02
CA SER A 15 11.08 12.01 -7.60
C SER A 15 10.53 13.42 -7.41
N GLU A 16 9.30 13.69 -7.87
CA GLU A 16 8.70 15.03 -7.89
C GLU A 16 7.56 15.18 -6.89
N ILE A 17 6.81 14.10 -6.64
CA ILE A 17 5.62 14.11 -5.78
C ILE A 17 5.62 12.98 -4.76
N THR A 18 4.94 13.21 -3.65
CA THR A 18 4.65 12.17 -2.65
C THR A 18 3.39 11.39 -3.04
N PHE A 19 3.46 10.07 -2.90
CA PHE A 19 2.34 9.17 -3.12
C PHE A 19 1.67 8.78 -1.80
N VAL A 20 0.33 8.80 -1.77
CA VAL A 20 -0.48 8.33 -0.64
C VAL A 20 -1.41 7.22 -1.12
N GLY A 21 -1.47 6.09 -0.41
CA GLY A 21 -2.31 4.95 -0.79
C GLY A 21 -1.55 3.61 -0.75
N ASN A 22 -1.95 2.57 -1.47
CA ASN A 22 -3.16 2.44 -2.29
C ASN A 22 -3.77 1.03 -2.14
N VAL A 23 -3.94 0.57 -0.90
CA VAL A 23 -4.59 -0.74 -0.65
C VAL A 23 -6.10 -0.59 -0.83
N SER A 24 -6.69 -1.34 -1.76
CA SER A 24 -8.12 -1.23 -2.08
C SER A 24 -9.00 -1.55 -0.87
N PRO A 25 -9.94 -0.68 -0.46
CA PRO A 25 -10.94 -1.02 0.56
C PRO A 25 -11.82 -2.21 0.17
N GLN A 26 -12.05 -2.45 -1.13
CA GLN A 26 -12.74 -3.65 -1.60
C GLN A 26 -11.90 -4.90 -1.30
N ASP A 27 -10.60 -4.86 -1.56
CA ASP A 27 -9.73 -5.99 -1.25
C ASP A 27 -9.64 -6.21 0.26
N LEU A 28 -9.56 -5.14 1.05
CA LEU A 28 -9.62 -5.19 2.51
C LEU A 28 -10.96 -5.77 3.02
N SER A 29 -12.04 -5.69 2.23
CA SER A 29 -13.35 -6.25 2.58
C SER A 29 -13.51 -7.72 2.18
N ASP A 30 -12.85 -8.16 1.10
CA ASP A 30 -13.19 -9.45 0.47
C ASP A 30 -12.04 -10.46 0.37
N LYS A 31 -10.79 -10.01 0.39
CA LYS A 31 -9.62 -10.89 0.17
C LYS A 31 -9.13 -11.52 1.47
N GLU A 32 -8.28 -12.53 1.29
CA GLU A 32 -7.55 -13.15 2.39
C GLU A 32 -6.45 -12.22 2.92
N PRO A 33 -6.14 -12.25 4.23
CA PRO A 33 -5.07 -11.45 4.82
C PRO A 33 -3.71 -11.65 4.14
N SER A 34 -3.42 -12.85 3.64
CA SER A 34 -2.18 -13.15 2.91
C SER A 34 -2.03 -12.32 1.63
N ILE A 35 -3.12 -12.09 0.89
CA ILE A 35 -3.16 -11.24 -0.30
C ILE A 35 -2.89 -9.78 0.09
N ILE A 36 -3.48 -9.32 1.20
CA ILE A 36 -3.25 -7.96 1.71
C ILE A 36 -1.79 -7.75 2.08
N ARG A 37 -1.18 -8.70 2.81
CA ARG A 37 0.26 -8.64 3.15
C ARG A 37 1.12 -8.60 1.89
N ALA A 38 0.83 -9.47 0.91
CA ALA A 38 1.60 -9.53 -0.33
C ALA A 38 1.54 -8.21 -1.12
N TYR A 39 0.34 -7.63 -1.27
CA TYR A 39 0.18 -6.37 -1.99
C TYR A 39 0.78 -5.18 -1.22
N THR A 40 0.57 -5.10 0.09
CA THR A 40 1.15 -4.06 0.94
C THR A 40 2.69 -4.11 0.89
N LYS A 41 3.27 -5.31 0.97
CA LYS A 41 4.72 -5.52 0.82
C LYS A 41 5.21 -5.09 -0.56
N LYS A 42 4.44 -5.36 -1.61
CA LYS A 42 4.76 -4.92 -2.98
C LYS A 42 4.77 -3.39 -3.11
N LEU A 43 3.78 -2.70 -2.51
CA LEU A 43 3.75 -1.24 -2.45
C LEU A 43 5.00 -0.70 -1.76
N ILE A 44 5.28 -1.19 -0.54
CA ILE A 44 6.46 -0.77 0.22
C ILE A 44 7.74 -1.02 -0.59
N LYS A 45 7.91 -2.19 -1.19
CA LYS A 45 9.10 -2.52 -1.98
C LYS A 45 9.32 -1.62 -3.20
N LYS A 46 8.24 -1.20 -3.85
CA LYS A 46 8.30 -0.54 -5.18
C LYS A 46 8.18 0.97 -5.13
N VAL A 47 7.47 1.50 -4.13
CA VAL A 47 7.08 2.92 -4.05
C VAL A 47 7.74 3.60 -2.87
N ALA A 48 8.06 2.87 -1.80
CA ALA A 48 8.66 3.47 -0.61
C ALA A 48 10.15 3.80 -0.69
N PRO A 49 11.04 3.07 -1.40
CA PRO A 49 12.49 3.33 -1.34
C PRO A 49 12.84 4.77 -1.73
N GLY A 50 13.70 5.42 -0.95
CA GLY A 50 14.07 6.83 -1.16
C GLY A 50 13.13 7.86 -0.51
N GLY A 51 12.02 7.42 0.09
CA GLY A 51 11.03 8.30 0.73
C GLY A 51 9.82 8.56 -0.18
N GLY A 52 9.01 9.58 0.14
CA GLY A 52 7.93 10.02 -0.75
C GLY A 52 6.72 9.08 -0.84
N PHE A 53 6.56 8.13 0.09
CA PHE A 53 5.40 7.25 0.15
C PHE A 53 4.77 7.21 1.54
N ILE A 54 3.46 7.42 1.59
CA ILE A 54 2.64 7.24 2.80
C ILE A 54 1.66 6.10 2.52
N LEU A 55 1.86 4.98 3.20
CA LEU A 55 0.94 3.85 3.09
C LEU A 55 -0.45 4.27 3.58
N SER A 56 -1.46 4.04 2.75
CA SER A 56 -2.87 4.20 3.12
C SER A 56 -3.74 3.27 2.30
N SER A 57 -5.04 3.21 2.62
CA SER A 57 -6.02 2.65 1.71
C SER A 57 -6.25 3.58 0.51
N GLY A 58 -6.72 3.02 -0.61
CA GLY A 58 -7.02 3.79 -1.83
C GLY A 58 -8.27 4.67 -1.74
N HIS A 59 -9.07 4.49 -0.69
CA HIS A 59 -10.22 5.31 -0.32
C HIS A 59 -10.50 5.09 1.18
N SER A 60 -11.48 5.77 1.76
CA SER A 60 -11.87 5.63 3.16
C SER A 60 -12.06 4.18 3.61
N ILE A 61 -11.54 3.87 4.80
CA ILE A 61 -11.90 2.66 5.54
C ILE A 61 -13.37 2.79 5.96
N ASN A 62 -14.16 1.77 5.66
CA ASN A 62 -15.61 1.75 5.91
C ASN A 62 -15.99 0.46 6.67
N PRO A 63 -17.22 0.34 7.20
CA PRO A 63 -17.63 -0.80 8.02
C PRO A 63 -17.50 -2.19 7.37
N SER A 64 -17.43 -2.29 6.04
CA SER A 64 -17.24 -3.57 5.34
C SER A 64 -15.80 -4.09 5.40
N VAL A 65 -14.83 -3.24 5.75
CA VAL A 65 -13.42 -3.64 5.87
C VAL A 65 -13.27 -4.63 7.02
N ARG A 66 -12.69 -5.80 6.71
CA ARG A 66 -12.42 -6.80 7.74
C ARG A 66 -11.24 -6.37 8.59
N LEU A 67 -11.41 -6.44 9.92
CA LEU A 67 -10.36 -6.04 10.87
C LEU A 67 -9.05 -6.80 10.65
N ASN A 68 -9.11 -8.11 10.41
CA ASN A 68 -7.92 -8.93 10.15
C ASN A 68 -7.13 -8.47 8.91
N ASN A 69 -7.82 -7.98 7.88
CA ASN A 69 -7.19 -7.45 6.67
C ASN A 69 -6.52 -6.09 6.93
N PHE A 70 -7.18 -5.20 7.67
CA PHE A 70 -6.57 -3.93 8.08
C PHE A 70 -5.34 -4.15 8.96
N LEU A 71 -5.42 -5.06 9.94
CA LEU A 71 -4.29 -5.44 10.77
C LEU A 71 -3.16 -6.06 9.95
N ALA A 72 -3.47 -6.92 8.98
CA ALA A 72 -2.46 -7.49 8.07
C ALA A 72 -1.72 -6.40 7.26
N MET A 73 -2.42 -5.36 6.80
CA MET A 73 -1.79 -4.19 6.16
C MET A 73 -0.86 -3.45 7.13
N ARG A 74 -1.34 -3.16 8.34
CA ARG A 74 -0.57 -2.45 9.40
C ARG A 74 0.66 -3.22 9.84
N GLU A 75 0.53 -4.51 10.15
CA GLU A 75 1.63 -5.41 10.52
C GLU A 75 2.70 -5.48 9.40
N THR A 76 2.27 -5.45 8.14
CA THR A 76 3.20 -5.46 7.00
C THR A 76 4.01 -4.16 6.95
N LEU A 77 3.38 -3.02 7.24
CA LEU A 77 4.08 -1.74 7.37
C LEU A 77 5.07 -1.75 8.54
N GLU A 78 4.68 -2.24 9.71
CA GLU A 78 5.57 -2.31 10.87
C GLU A 78 6.84 -3.14 10.58
N ARG A 79 6.68 -4.23 9.82
CA ARG A 79 7.79 -5.14 9.51
C ARG A 79 8.72 -4.63 8.42
N PHE A 80 8.21 -3.89 7.44
CA PHE A 80 8.95 -3.58 6.22
C PHE A 80 9.02 -2.10 5.84
N GLY A 81 8.28 -1.24 6.54
CA GLY A 81 8.15 0.19 6.24
C GLY A 81 9.15 1.10 6.95
N ASN A 82 10.06 0.55 7.78
CA ASN A 82 11.12 1.33 8.39
C ASN A 82 12.18 1.70 7.35
N TYR A 83 12.51 2.98 7.31
CA TYR A 83 13.53 3.51 6.42
C TYR A 83 14.95 3.35 7.03
N PRO A 84 15.98 3.04 6.23
CA PRO A 84 15.92 2.75 4.80
C PRO A 84 15.22 1.41 4.51
N ILE A 85 14.36 1.41 3.48
CA ILE A 85 13.61 0.21 3.07
C ILE A 85 14.59 -0.88 2.62
N ALA A 86 14.54 -2.06 3.26
CA ALA A 86 15.50 -3.15 3.05
C ALA A 86 14.82 -4.48 2.66
N ILE A 87 13.96 -4.48 1.62
CA ILE A 87 13.20 -5.66 1.15
C ILE A 87 13.13 -5.88 -0.36
#